data_AF-A0A371J2A1-F1
#
_entry.id   AF-A0A371J2A1-F1
#
_cell.length_a   1.000
_cell.length_b   1.000
_cell.length_c   1.000
_cell.angle_alpha   90.00
_cell.angle_beta   90.00
_cell.angle_gamma   90.00
#
_symmetry.space_group_name_H-M   'P 1'
#
loop_
_entity.id
_entity.type
_entity.pdbx_description
1 polymer ?
#
loop_
_entity_poly.entity_id
_entity_poly.type
_entity_poly.pdbx_seq_one_letter_code
_entity_poly.pdbx_strand_id
1 'polypeptide(L)'
;MSKTEKYGIGTIHENKHGEKFEIIGKCNDYNYRLIKFLDLYKYIGEAHLSSIRQMQVKNPYRKSVLGIGYHGEGIDFSKLRCDSRHPLYTTWLRLLDRCYNTKHNKYHLYGAKGVTVCEEWHSFSNFVYDITGMYNGDLLYQSKIIENYKGIKYALDKDSTKSKIYSEDTIKIIPMKINSGLCNIKDEGRKSEIMQDILDNEKATNWVCGTNKGLFL
;
A
#
# COMPACT_ATOMS: atom_id res chain seq x y z
N MET A 1 -22.26 -15.56 -35.03
CA MET A 1 -21.90 -14.28 -34.39
C MET A 1 -20.41 -14.05 -34.55
N SER A 2 -20.01 -12.92 -35.14
CA SER A 2 -18.59 -12.62 -35.34
C SER A 2 -17.90 -12.40 -33.98
N LYS A 3 -16.61 -12.73 -33.85
CA LYS A 3 -15.83 -12.50 -32.59
C LYS A 3 -15.86 -11.03 -32.14
N THR A 4 -16.18 -10.10 -33.04
CA THR A 4 -16.19 -8.66 -32.84
C THR A 4 -17.43 -8.17 -32.08
N GLU A 5 -18.57 -8.85 -32.20
CA GLU A 5 -19.81 -8.48 -31.50
C GLU A 5 -19.79 -8.86 -30.02
N LYS A 6 -19.19 -10.01 -29.67
CA LYS A 6 -19.16 -10.51 -28.29
C LYS A 6 -18.47 -9.56 -27.30
N TYR A 7 -17.48 -8.80 -27.77
CA TYR A 7 -16.71 -7.83 -26.96
C TYR A 7 -16.89 -6.41 -27.51
N GLY A 8 -18.09 -6.12 -28.01
CA GLY A 8 -18.52 -4.81 -28.49
C GLY A 8 -18.93 -3.87 -27.35
N ILE A 9 -19.10 -2.58 -27.69
CA ILE A 9 -19.59 -1.57 -26.77
C ILE A 9 -21.03 -1.92 -26.32
N GLY A 10 -21.33 -1.70 -25.04
CA GLY A 10 -22.61 -2.04 -24.41
C GLY A 10 -22.72 -3.48 -23.91
N THR A 11 -21.73 -4.33 -24.19
CA THR A 11 -21.74 -5.71 -23.68
C THR A 11 -21.30 -5.75 -22.22
N ILE A 12 -22.01 -6.54 -21.40
CA ILE A 12 -21.70 -6.77 -19.99
C ILE A 12 -20.99 -8.11 -19.82
N HIS A 13 -19.90 -8.09 -19.06
CA HIS A 13 -19.09 -9.24 -18.74
C HIS A 13 -18.85 -9.32 -17.24
N GLU A 14 -18.34 -10.46 -16.79
CA GLU A 14 -18.04 -10.72 -15.39
C GLU A 14 -16.60 -11.24 -15.30
N ASN A 15 -15.87 -10.82 -14.26
CA ASN A 15 -14.57 -11.41 -13.98
C ASN A 15 -14.71 -12.71 -13.15
N LYS A 16 -13.58 -13.38 -12.88
CA LYS A 16 -13.53 -14.62 -12.08
C LYS A 16 -14.02 -14.48 -10.63
N HIS A 17 -14.33 -13.26 -10.17
CA HIS A 17 -14.78 -12.97 -8.82
C HIS A 17 -16.26 -12.57 -8.75
N GLY A 18 -17.01 -12.65 -9.86
CA GLY A 18 -18.42 -12.28 -9.86
C GLY A 18 -18.68 -10.79 -10.12
N GLU A 19 -17.64 -9.99 -10.37
CA GLU A 19 -17.76 -8.55 -10.52
C GLU A 19 -18.08 -8.20 -11.97
N LYS A 20 -19.24 -7.57 -12.17
CA LYS A 20 -19.75 -7.19 -13.49
C LYS A 20 -19.14 -5.87 -13.96
N PHE A 21 -18.83 -5.82 -15.24
CA PHE A 21 -18.37 -4.61 -15.92
C PHE A 21 -18.96 -4.52 -17.34
N GLU A 22 -19.19 -3.30 -17.79
CA GLU A 22 -19.65 -2.98 -19.14
C GLU A 22 -18.47 -2.52 -20.00
N ILE A 23 -18.43 -2.94 -21.27
CA ILE A 23 -17.54 -2.33 -22.27
C ILE A 23 -18.18 -1.01 -22.73
N ILE A 24 -17.61 0.12 -22.33
CA ILE A 24 -18.17 1.46 -22.63
C ILE A 24 -17.49 2.13 -23.83
N GLY A 25 -16.36 1.61 -24.31
CA GLY A 25 -15.62 2.23 -25.40
C GLY A 25 -14.48 1.40 -25.97
N LYS A 26 -13.87 1.94 -27.03
CA LYS A 26 -12.64 1.42 -27.65
C LYS A 26 -11.45 2.27 -27.19
N CYS A 27 -10.27 1.67 -27.14
CA CYS A 27 -9.00 2.36 -26.88
C CYS A 27 -8.23 2.56 -28.20
N ASN A 28 -7.14 3.31 -28.15
CA ASN A 28 -6.23 3.49 -29.30
C ASN A 28 -5.64 2.15 -29.76
N ASP A 29 -5.27 1.28 -28.81
CA ASP A 29 -4.91 -0.10 -29.12
C ASP A 29 -6.19 -0.94 -29.24
N TYR A 30 -6.37 -1.56 -30.41
CA TYR A 30 -7.53 -2.41 -30.72
C TYR A 30 -7.61 -3.66 -29.84
N ASN A 31 -6.50 -4.05 -29.19
CA ASN A 31 -6.47 -5.11 -28.19
C ASN A 31 -7.01 -4.68 -26.84
N TYR A 32 -7.35 -3.41 -26.64
CA TYR A 32 -7.92 -2.90 -25.39
C TYR A 32 -9.36 -2.43 -25.56
N ARG A 33 -10.07 -2.39 -24.45
CA ARG A 33 -11.42 -1.85 -24.32
C ARG A 33 -11.46 -0.93 -23.12
N LEU A 34 -12.20 0.16 -23.25
CA LEU A 34 -12.58 0.97 -22.10
C LEU A 34 -13.76 0.28 -21.42
N ILE A 35 -13.60 -0.04 -20.14
CA ILE A 35 -14.60 -0.74 -19.34
C ILE A 35 -15.05 0.10 -18.17
N LYS A 36 -16.23 -0.23 -17.62
CA LYS A 36 -16.77 0.34 -16.39
C LYS A 36 -17.29 -0.76 -15.48
N PHE A 37 -16.77 -0.88 -14.26
CA PHE A 37 -17.37 -1.76 -13.26
C PHE A 37 -18.75 -1.27 -12.84
N LEU A 38 -19.66 -2.19 -12.56
CA LEU A 38 -21.06 -1.90 -12.22
C LEU A 38 -21.33 -1.96 -10.72
N ASP A 39 -20.27 -1.81 -9.91
CA ASP A 39 -20.35 -1.70 -8.45
C ASP A 39 -20.54 -0.23 -8.02
N LEU A 40 -20.46 0.01 -6.70
CA LEU A 40 -20.59 1.34 -6.13
C LEU A 40 -19.49 2.30 -6.60
N TYR A 41 -18.29 1.80 -6.87
CA TYR A 41 -17.11 2.60 -7.21
C TYR A 41 -17.12 3.03 -8.68
N LYS A 42 -17.79 2.26 -9.55
CA LYS A 42 -17.95 2.58 -10.98
C LYS A 42 -16.63 2.83 -11.69
N TYR A 43 -15.58 2.11 -11.29
CA TYR A 43 -14.23 2.27 -11.84
C TYR A 43 -14.25 2.19 -13.37
N ILE A 44 -13.60 3.16 -14.01
CA ILE A 44 -13.40 3.21 -15.47
C ILE A 44 -11.92 3.01 -15.76
N GLY A 45 -11.61 2.04 -16.61
CA GLY A 45 -10.23 1.73 -16.97
C GLY A 45 -10.10 0.95 -18.26
N GLU A 46 -8.86 0.78 -18.72
CA GLU A 46 -8.58 0.00 -19.91
C GLU A 46 -8.34 -1.47 -19.54
N ALA A 47 -8.95 -2.38 -20.32
CA ALA A 47 -8.77 -3.81 -20.16
C ALA A 47 -8.36 -4.45 -21.48
N HIS A 48 -7.28 -5.23 -21.45
CA HIS A 48 -6.86 -6.02 -22.59
C HIS A 48 -7.91 -7.09 -22.92
N LEU A 49 -8.18 -7.32 -24.20
CA LEU A 49 -9.18 -8.27 -24.70
C LEU A 49 -8.89 -9.70 -24.23
N SER A 50 -7.62 -10.09 -24.10
CA SER A 50 -7.30 -11.41 -23.54
C SER A 50 -7.72 -11.52 -22.07
N SER A 51 -7.56 -10.46 -21.27
CA SER A 51 -7.99 -10.42 -19.87
C SER A 51 -9.51 -10.50 -19.75
N ILE A 52 -10.25 -9.83 -20.65
CA ILE A 52 -11.72 -9.95 -20.73
C ILE A 52 -12.11 -11.40 -21.08
N ARG A 53 -11.50 -11.98 -22.12
CA ARG A 53 -11.76 -13.36 -22.57
C ARG A 53 -11.47 -14.40 -21.49
N GLN A 54 -10.43 -14.17 -20.68
CA GLN A 54 -10.00 -15.07 -19.61
C GLN A 54 -10.64 -14.73 -18.25
N MET A 55 -11.55 -13.75 -18.19
CA MET A 55 -12.21 -13.29 -16.96
C MET A 55 -11.22 -12.79 -15.89
N GLN A 56 -10.06 -12.27 -16.31
CA GLN A 56 -8.97 -11.82 -15.43
C GLN A 56 -8.94 -10.29 -15.23
N VAL A 57 -9.95 -9.57 -15.71
CA VAL A 57 -10.08 -8.13 -15.48
C VAL A 57 -10.13 -7.87 -13.98
N LYS A 58 -9.21 -7.02 -13.49
CA LYS A 58 -9.08 -6.68 -12.08
C LYS A 58 -9.87 -5.42 -11.77
N ASN A 59 -10.70 -5.48 -10.73
CA ASN A 59 -11.31 -4.30 -10.12
C ASN A 59 -10.34 -3.74 -9.05
N PRO A 60 -9.83 -2.51 -9.18
CA PRO A 60 -8.89 -1.94 -8.21
C PRO A 60 -9.49 -1.77 -6.81
N TYR A 61 -10.82 -1.63 -6.71
CA TYR A 61 -11.55 -1.44 -5.46
C TYR A 61 -12.05 -2.73 -4.81
N ARG A 62 -11.77 -3.89 -5.41
CA ARG A 62 -12.07 -5.18 -4.79
C ARG A 62 -11.28 -5.36 -3.51
N LYS A 63 -11.97 -5.52 -2.38
CA LYS A 63 -11.39 -5.81 -1.06
C LYS A 63 -10.81 -7.23 -0.97
N SER A 64 -9.66 -7.41 -1.61
CA SER A 64 -8.97 -8.70 -1.74
C SER A 64 -8.16 -9.13 -0.52
N VAL A 65 -7.90 -8.22 0.43
CA VAL A 65 -7.06 -8.47 1.61
C VAL A 65 -7.91 -8.38 2.87
N LEU A 66 -8.12 -9.53 3.53
CA LEU A 66 -8.91 -9.65 4.77
C LEU A 66 -10.35 -9.11 4.65
N GLY A 67 -10.89 -8.94 3.44
CA GLY A 67 -12.19 -8.30 3.22
C GLY A 67 -12.21 -6.78 3.49
N ILE A 68 -11.03 -6.16 3.66
CA ILE A 68 -10.86 -4.76 4.02
C ILE A 68 -9.98 -4.05 2.99
N GLY A 69 -8.74 -4.53 2.82
CA GLY A 69 -7.75 -3.90 1.96
C GLY A 69 -7.96 -4.18 0.48
N TYR A 70 -7.74 -3.16 -0.35
CA TYR A 70 -7.82 -3.21 -1.81
C TYR A 70 -6.62 -2.48 -2.44
N HIS A 71 -6.42 -2.62 -3.76
CA HIS A 71 -5.21 -2.11 -4.41
C HIS A 71 -5.29 -0.59 -4.65
N GLY A 72 -6.46 -0.10 -5.04
CA GLY A 72 -6.65 1.31 -5.41
C GLY A 72 -6.09 1.64 -6.79
N GLU A 73 -6.15 2.92 -7.14
CA GLU A 73 -5.71 3.46 -8.42
C GLU A 73 -4.33 4.14 -8.32
N GLY A 74 -3.69 4.44 -9.45
CA GLY A 74 -2.52 5.32 -9.50
C GLY A 74 -1.15 4.65 -9.29
N ILE A 75 -1.11 3.35 -8.97
CA ILE A 75 0.14 2.58 -8.97
C ILE A 75 0.16 1.64 -10.16
N ASP A 76 1.10 1.87 -11.07
CA ASP A 76 1.41 0.94 -12.14
C ASP A 76 2.30 -0.19 -11.59
N PHE A 77 1.65 -1.22 -11.05
CA PHE A 77 2.34 -2.41 -10.56
C PHE A 77 3.13 -3.16 -11.65
N SER A 78 2.85 -2.92 -12.94
CA SER A 78 3.58 -3.54 -14.05
C SER A 78 4.97 -2.92 -14.26
N LYS A 79 5.19 -1.70 -13.77
CA LYS A 79 6.47 -0.98 -13.83
C LYS A 79 7.39 -1.24 -12.62
N LEU A 80 6.90 -1.94 -11.60
CA LEU A 80 7.71 -2.27 -10.43
C LEU A 80 8.73 -3.35 -10.81
N ARG A 81 9.99 -2.95 -11.02
CA ARG A 81 11.14 -3.81 -11.29
C ARG A 81 11.53 -4.63 -10.06
N CYS A 82 10.72 -5.62 -9.69
CA CYS A 82 11.09 -6.75 -8.85
C CYS A 82 9.88 -7.67 -8.79
N ASP A 83 10.10 -8.96 -9.00
CA ASP A 83 9.06 -9.96 -9.15
C ASP A 83 8.07 -9.91 -7.97
N SER A 84 6.87 -9.39 -8.28
CA SER A 84 5.59 -9.65 -7.64
C SER A 84 5.04 -8.78 -6.49
N ARG A 85 5.64 -7.66 -6.05
CA ARG A 85 4.94 -6.69 -5.14
C ARG A 85 5.78 -5.44 -4.81
N HIS A 86 5.15 -4.25 -4.71
CA HIS A 86 5.79 -3.02 -4.21
C HIS A 86 6.46 -3.26 -2.85
N PRO A 87 7.66 -2.69 -2.57
CA PRO A 87 8.37 -2.88 -1.29
C PRO A 87 7.53 -2.62 -0.02
N LEU A 88 6.55 -1.72 -0.09
CA LEU A 88 5.66 -1.36 1.01
C LEU A 88 4.51 -2.36 1.21
N TYR A 89 4.23 -3.26 0.25
CA TYR A 89 3.08 -4.16 0.32
C TYR A 89 3.11 -5.06 1.54
N THR A 90 4.26 -5.65 1.88
CA THR A 90 4.37 -6.48 3.10
C THR A 90 4.15 -5.66 4.37
N THR A 91 4.55 -4.39 4.37
CA THR A 91 4.36 -3.50 5.52
C THR A 91 2.88 -3.17 5.71
N TRP A 92 2.19 -2.80 4.63
CA TRP A 92 0.75 -2.58 4.59
C TRP A 92 -0.05 -3.85 4.95
N LEU A 93 0.32 -5.01 4.41
CA LEU A 93 -0.35 -6.27 4.73
C LEU A 93 -0.23 -6.60 6.24
N ARG A 94 0.98 -6.47 6.80
CA ARG A 94 1.22 -6.69 8.24
C ARG A 94 0.48 -5.67 9.11
N LEU A 95 0.30 -4.45 8.62
CA LEU A 95 -0.49 -3.42 9.28
C LEU A 95 -1.96 -3.84 9.40
N LEU A 96 -2.56 -4.31 8.31
CA LEU A 96 -3.94 -4.80 8.29
C LEU A 96 -4.10 -6.10 9.10
N ASP A 97 -3.17 -7.06 8.97
CA ASP A 97 -3.21 -8.35 9.66
C ASP A 97 -3.31 -8.17 11.19
N ARG A 98 -2.42 -7.38 11.79
CA ARG A 98 -2.46 -7.20 13.26
C ARG A 98 -3.73 -6.48 13.73
N CYS A 99 -4.32 -5.60 12.91
CA CYS A 99 -5.52 -4.83 13.30
C CYS A 99 -6.82 -5.60 13.07
N TYR A 100 -6.90 -6.47 12.05
CA TYR A 100 -8.17 -7.02 11.59
C TYR A 100 -8.22 -8.55 11.51
N ASN A 101 -7.07 -9.23 11.46
CA ASN A 101 -7.03 -10.69 11.38
C ASN A 101 -7.03 -11.30 12.79
N THR A 102 -8.18 -11.81 13.23
CA THR A 102 -8.35 -12.43 14.57
C THR A 102 -7.46 -13.64 14.81
N LYS A 103 -6.94 -14.27 13.75
CA LYS A 103 -6.00 -15.41 13.81
C LYS A 103 -4.53 -14.97 13.89
N HIS A 104 -4.24 -13.68 13.72
CA HIS A 104 -2.88 -13.17 13.78
C HIS A 104 -2.37 -13.18 15.22
N ASN A 105 -1.14 -13.68 15.44
CA ASN A 105 -0.56 -13.84 16.79
C ASN A 105 -0.56 -12.56 17.63
N LYS A 106 -0.40 -11.40 17.01
CA LYS A 106 -0.43 -10.08 17.68
C LYS A 106 -1.81 -9.44 17.77
N TYR A 107 -2.88 -10.05 17.24
CA TYR A 107 -4.22 -9.42 17.22
C TYR A 107 -4.69 -8.97 18.60
N HIS A 108 -4.41 -9.76 19.65
CA HIS A 108 -4.73 -9.46 21.04
C HIS A 108 -4.11 -8.15 21.57
N LEU A 109 -3.02 -7.67 20.96
CA LEU A 109 -2.36 -6.40 21.32
C LEU A 109 -2.90 -5.21 20.52
N TYR A 110 -3.54 -5.47 19.37
CA TYR A 110 -3.95 -4.45 18.41
C TYR A 110 -5.47 -4.49 18.21
N GLY A 111 -5.96 -5.27 17.24
CA GLY A 111 -7.38 -5.31 16.89
C GLY A 111 -8.31 -5.57 18.07
N ALA A 112 -7.94 -6.50 18.97
CA ALA A 112 -8.74 -6.80 20.16
C ALA A 112 -8.82 -5.62 21.15
N LYS A 113 -7.90 -4.66 21.09
CA LYS A 113 -7.88 -3.43 21.90
C LYS A 113 -8.50 -2.22 21.18
N GLY A 114 -9.07 -2.45 19.99
CA GLY A 114 -9.67 -1.42 19.15
C GLY A 114 -8.65 -0.62 18.35
N VAL A 115 -7.47 -1.18 18.07
CA VAL A 115 -6.50 -0.54 17.16
C VAL A 115 -6.90 -0.80 15.71
N THR A 116 -7.04 0.26 14.92
CA THR A 116 -7.51 0.22 13.53
C THR A 116 -6.58 0.97 12.59
N VAL A 117 -6.90 0.95 11.31
CA VAL A 117 -6.23 1.68 10.21
C VAL A 117 -7.28 2.59 9.58
N CYS A 118 -6.94 3.85 9.28
CA CYS A 118 -7.85 4.79 8.63
C CYS A 118 -8.33 4.25 7.27
N GLU A 119 -9.51 4.68 6.83
CA GLU A 119 -10.18 4.12 5.65
C GLU A 119 -9.38 4.36 4.37
N GLU A 120 -8.69 5.49 4.30
CA GLU A 120 -7.83 5.88 3.18
C GLU A 120 -6.71 4.84 3.00
N TRP A 121 -6.12 4.37 4.09
CA TRP A 121 -5.06 3.34 4.09
C TRP A 121 -5.58 1.91 3.90
N HIS A 122 -6.90 1.71 3.73
CA HIS A 122 -7.41 0.44 3.20
C HIS A 122 -7.11 0.32 1.70
N SER A 123 -6.89 1.45 1.01
CA SER A 123 -6.28 1.47 -0.32
C SER A 123 -4.77 1.33 -0.20
N PHE A 124 -4.20 0.30 -0.83
CA PHE A 124 -2.74 0.16 -0.88
C PHE A 124 -2.09 1.33 -1.62
N SER A 125 -2.74 1.88 -2.66
CA SER A 125 -2.17 3.00 -3.41
C SER A 125 -2.09 4.28 -2.59
N ASN A 126 -3.12 4.59 -1.81
CA ASN A 126 -3.10 5.76 -0.91
C ASN A 126 -2.05 5.56 0.19
N PHE A 127 -1.97 4.36 0.77
CA PHE A 127 -0.93 4.05 1.75
C PHE A 127 0.48 4.28 1.19
N VAL A 128 0.75 3.85 -0.04
CA VAL A 128 2.05 4.11 -0.68
C VAL A 128 2.24 5.60 -0.90
N TYR A 129 1.26 6.29 -1.48
CA TYR A 129 1.33 7.72 -1.77
C TYR A 129 1.70 8.51 -0.51
N ASP A 130 0.94 8.32 0.57
CA ASP A 130 1.16 9.01 1.84
C ASP A 130 2.54 8.65 2.40
N ILE A 131 2.87 7.36 2.53
CA ILE A 131 4.18 6.94 3.06
C ILE A 131 5.34 7.53 2.25
N THR A 132 5.24 7.59 0.92
CA THR A 132 6.30 8.18 0.08
C THR A 132 6.38 9.71 0.20
N GLY A 133 5.29 10.37 0.57
CA GLY A 133 5.26 11.81 0.87
C GLY A 133 5.70 12.15 2.31
N MET A 134 5.63 11.19 3.23
CA MET A 134 6.00 11.39 4.63
C MET A 134 7.51 11.57 4.83
N TYR A 135 7.85 12.33 5.87
CA TYR A 135 9.23 12.42 6.35
C TYR A 135 9.76 11.03 6.74
N ASN A 136 10.95 10.68 6.22
CA ASN A 136 11.58 9.36 6.36
C ASN A 136 10.81 8.18 5.74
N GLY A 137 9.83 8.46 4.87
CA GLY A 137 9.04 7.47 4.13
C GLY A 137 9.85 6.38 3.45
N ASP A 138 10.88 6.82 2.74
CA ASP A 138 11.79 5.97 1.96
C ASP A 138 12.54 4.95 2.83
N LEU A 139 12.91 5.36 4.05
CA LEU A 139 13.64 4.53 5.02
C LEU A 139 12.88 3.25 5.39
N LEU A 140 11.54 3.26 5.29
CA LEU A 140 10.69 2.12 5.60
C LEU A 140 10.88 0.93 4.64
N TYR A 141 11.44 1.17 3.45
CA TYR A 141 11.61 0.15 2.43
C TYR A 141 13.00 0.07 1.80
N GLN A 142 13.97 0.89 2.23
CA GLN A 142 15.37 0.83 1.78
C GLN A 142 15.97 -0.59 1.86
N SER A 143 15.77 -1.27 2.99
CA SER A 143 16.28 -2.65 3.18
C SER A 143 15.72 -3.69 2.19
N LYS A 144 14.66 -3.34 1.46
CA LYS A 144 14.02 -4.22 0.46
C LYS A 144 14.44 -3.90 -0.97
N ILE A 145 15.03 -2.73 -1.20
CA ILE A 145 15.46 -2.26 -2.53
C ILE A 145 16.98 -2.28 -2.67
N ILE A 146 17.73 -2.10 -1.58
CA ILE A 146 19.19 -2.08 -1.59
C ILE A 146 19.72 -3.49 -1.32
N GLU A 147 20.43 -4.06 -2.29
CA GLU A 147 21.12 -5.33 -2.10
C GLU A 147 22.18 -5.22 -1.01
N ASN A 148 22.31 -6.25 -0.17
CA ASN A 148 23.26 -6.27 0.96
C ASN A 148 23.11 -5.11 1.95
N TYR A 149 21.89 -4.55 2.11
CA TYR A 149 21.62 -3.46 3.04
C TYR A 149 22.06 -3.80 4.47
N LYS A 150 23.05 -3.07 4.99
CA LYS A 150 23.56 -3.16 6.38
C LYS A 150 23.07 -2.01 7.27
N GLY A 151 22.19 -1.16 6.74
CA GLY A 151 21.66 0.00 7.44
C GLY A 151 20.59 -0.33 8.48
N ILE A 152 20.06 0.71 9.10
CA ILE A 152 19.03 0.62 10.13
C ILE A 152 17.69 0.27 9.48
N LYS A 153 16.97 -0.69 10.05
CA LYS A 153 15.60 -1.00 9.62
C LYS A 153 14.63 -0.07 10.32
N TYR A 154 13.63 0.44 9.60
CA TYR A 154 12.59 1.31 10.15
C TYR A 154 11.25 0.60 10.27
N ALA A 155 10.37 1.12 11.10
CA ALA A 155 9.02 0.61 11.33
C ALA A 155 8.02 1.77 11.48
N LEU A 156 6.75 1.48 11.14
CA LEU A 156 5.63 2.34 11.51
C LEU A 156 5.34 2.19 13.00
N ASP A 157 5.68 3.22 13.76
CA ASP A 157 5.31 3.36 15.16
C ASP A 157 4.06 4.22 15.29
N LYS A 158 3.16 3.74 16.13
CA LYS A 158 1.91 4.39 16.48
C LYS A 158 1.90 4.77 17.96
N ASP A 159 2.67 4.05 18.77
CA ASP A 159 2.55 4.10 20.22
C ASP A 159 3.11 5.41 20.77
N SER A 160 3.98 6.10 20.02
CA SER A 160 4.44 7.46 20.34
C SER A 160 3.35 8.53 20.30
N THR A 161 2.23 8.33 19.59
CA THR A 161 1.14 9.31 19.51
C THR A 161 -0.05 8.97 20.42
N LYS A 162 -0.02 7.82 21.10
CA LYS A 162 -1.12 7.28 21.95
C LYS A 162 -2.48 7.12 21.24
N SER A 163 -2.53 7.32 19.93
CA SER A 163 -3.73 7.11 19.12
C SER A 163 -4.14 5.63 19.17
N LYS A 164 -5.36 5.30 18.72
CA LYS A 164 -5.76 3.92 18.34
C LYS A 164 -5.93 3.69 16.84
N ILE A 165 -5.74 4.71 16.00
CA ILE A 165 -5.80 4.61 14.54
C ILE A 165 -4.40 4.70 13.93
N TYR A 166 -4.08 3.89 12.93
CA TYR A 166 -2.94 4.11 12.04
C TYR A 166 -3.40 5.00 10.88
N SER A 167 -2.80 6.19 10.76
CA SER A 167 -2.98 7.18 9.70
C SER A 167 -1.70 8.01 9.56
N GLU A 168 -1.62 8.83 8.52
CA GLU A 168 -0.51 9.77 8.32
C GLU A 168 -0.24 10.63 9.58
N ASP A 169 -1.29 11.19 10.19
CA ASP A 169 -1.18 12.08 11.35
C ASP A 169 -0.82 11.39 12.67
N THR A 170 -0.96 10.06 12.72
CA THR A 170 -0.92 9.31 13.99
C THR A 170 0.26 8.37 14.07
N ILE A 171 1.11 8.33 13.05
CA ILE A 171 2.28 7.45 13.03
C ILE A 171 3.58 8.25 12.92
N LYS A 172 4.67 7.60 13.30
CA LYS A 172 6.03 8.04 13.02
C LYS A 172 6.78 6.89 12.36
N ILE A 173 7.69 7.23 11.45
CA ILE A 173 8.63 6.27 10.86
C ILE A 173 9.91 6.35 11.66
N ILE A 174 10.18 5.31 12.46
CA ILE A 174 11.31 5.30 13.39
C ILE A 174 12.13 4.01 13.25
N PRO A 175 13.43 4.03 13.60
CA PRO A 175 14.25 2.83 13.70
C PRO A 175 13.59 1.71 14.49
N MET A 176 13.63 0.49 13.98
CA MET A 176 13.00 -0.69 14.58
C MET A 176 13.59 -1.01 15.96
N LYS A 177 14.90 -0.75 16.17
CA LYS A 177 15.56 -0.89 17.48
C LYS A 177 14.95 0.05 18.51
N ILE A 178 14.70 1.30 18.11
CA ILE A 178 13.99 2.28 18.94
C ILE A 178 12.57 1.77 19.17
N ASN A 179 11.82 1.43 18.12
CA ASN A 179 10.45 0.92 18.24
C ASN A 179 10.35 -0.27 19.22
N SER A 180 11.31 -1.21 19.21
CA SER A 180 11.37 -2.32 20.17
C SER A 180 11.86 -1.95 21.57
N GLY A 181 12.78 -0.99 21.69
CA GLY A 181 13.39 -0.58 22.96
C GLY A 181 12.56 0.44 23.74
N LEU A 182 11.82 1.28 23.02
CA LEU A 182 10.86 2.25 23.57
C LEU A 182 9.67 1.61 24.27
N CYS A 183 9.40 0.32 24.04
CA CYS A 183 8.42 -0.42 24.80
C CYS A 183 8.84 -0.53 26.29
N ASN A 184 10.14 -0.46 26.58
CA ASN A 184 10.71 -0.64 27.92
C ASN A 184 11.08 0.67 28.63
N ILE A 185 11.11 1.80 27.91
CA ILE A 185 11.38 3.12 28.49
C ILE A 185 10.06 3.72 28.95
N LYS A 186 9.87 3.79 30.28
CA LYS A 186 8.64 4.32 30.90
C LYS A 186 8.55 5.85 30.89
N ASP A 187 9.69 6.53 30.73
CA ASP A 187 9.79 7.99 30.74
C ASP A 187 9.59 8.56 29.32
N GLU A 188 8.53 9.35 29.14
CA GLU A 188 8.14 9.91 27.84
C GLU A 188 9.03 11.06 27.35
N GLY A 189 9.63 11.82 28.28
CA GLY A 189 10.55 12.92 27.94
C GLY A 189 11.85 12.37 27.37
N ARG A 190 12.45 11.42 28.08
CA ARG A 190 13.69 10.74 27.65
C ARG A 190 13.52 9.98 26.35
N LYS A 191 12.35 9.37 26.15
CA LYS A 191 11.97 8.70 24.90
C LYS A 191 11.95 9.65 23.71
N SER A 192 11.49 10.88 23.92
CA SER A 192 11.42 11.92 22.89
C SER A 192 12.81 12.49 22.55
N GLU A 193 13.66 12.69 23.56
CA GLU A 193 15.07 13.13 23.38
C GLU A 193 15.88 12.13 22.56
N ILE A 194 15.85 10.84 22.92
CA ILE A 194 16.59 9.79 22.19
C ILE A 194 16.12 9.66 20.74
N MET A 195 14.81 9.82 20.48
CA MET A 195 14.29 9.85 19.12
C MET A 195 14.88 11.02 18.32
N GLN A 196 14.90 12.21 18.92
CA GLN A 196 15.38 13.43 18.26
C GLN A 196 16.89 13.32 17.95
N ASP A 197 17.70 12.83 18.88
CA ASP A 197 19.14 12.63 18.71
C ASP A 197 19.47 11.65 17.57
N ILE A 198 18.69 10.58 17.42
CA ILE A 198 18.93 9.59 16.35
C ILE A 198 18.55 10.18 14.99
N LEU A 199 17.42 10.89 14.92
CA LEU A 199 17.00 11.58 13.70
C LEU A 199 18.02 12.63 13.25
N ASP A 200 18.58 13.39 14.19
CA ASP A 200 19.55 14.45 13.87
C ASP A 200 20.93 13.88 13.49
N ASN A 201 21.36 12.77 14.08
CA ASN A 201 22.58 12.06 13.67
C ASN A 201 22.46 11.40 12.28
N GLU A 202 21.28 10.89 11.92
CA GLU A 202 21.03 10.29 10.60
C GLU A 202 20.94 11.36 9.49
N LYS A 203 20.42 12.56 9.78
CA LYS A 203 20.48 13.71 8.85
C LYS A 203 21.93 14.06 8.51
N ALA A 204 22.81 14.05 9.51
CA ALA A 204 24.23 14.35 9.31
C ALA A 204 24.92 13.30 8.43
N THR A 205 24.50 12.03 8.48
CA THR A 205 25.08 10.95 7.65
C THR A 205 24.51 10.92 6.23
N ASN A 206 23.21 11.16 6.06
CA ASN A 206 22.56 11.15 4.73
C ASN A 206 22.81 12.43 3.91
N TRP A 207 23.13 13.56 4.55
CA TRP A 207 23.55 14.78 3.83
C TRP A 207 24.92 14.62 3.17
N VAL A 208 25.80 13.77 3.71
CA VAL A 208 27.13 13.47 3.15
C VAL A 208 27.03 12.60 1.87
N CYS A 209 25.90 11.94 1.62
CA CYS A 209 25.71 11.04 0.47
C CYS A 209 24.81 11.60 -0.64
N GLY A 210 24.59 12.91 -0.70
CA GLY A 210 23.68 13.52 -1.69
C GLY A 210 24.05 13.19 -3.15
N THR A 211 23.14 12.54 -3.87
CA THR A 211 22.61 12.94 -5.21
C THR A 211 21.72 11.84 -5.82
N ASN A 212 20.40 12.05 -5.81
CA ASN A 212 19.52 12.09 -6.99
C ASN A 212 18.06 12.02 -6.54
N LYS A 213 17.45 13.20 -6.42
CA LYS A 213 16.00 13.35 -6.43
C LYS A 213 15.53 13.08 -7.86
N GLY A 214 14.76 12.01 -8.04
CA GLY A 214 14.02 11.77 -9.28
C GLY A 214 14.16 10.36 -9.78
N LEU A 215 13.26 9.48 -9.34
CA LEU A 215 12.81 8.28 -10.04
C LEU A 215 11.82 7.61 -9.10
N PHE A 216 10.54 7.95 -9.22
CA PHE A 216 9.34 7.13 -8.95
C PHE A 216 8.12 8.07 -9.11
N LEU A 217 7.89 8.49 -10.35
CA LEU A 217 6.59 8.92 -10.89
C LEU A 217 6.32 8.04 -12.11
#